data_AF-A0A3D5YEN3-F1
#
_entry.id   AF-A0A3D5YEN3-F1
#
_cell.length_a   1.000
_cell.length_b   1.000
_cell.length_c   1.000
_cell.angle_alpha   90.00
_cell.angle_beta   90.00
_cell.angle_gamma   90.00
#
_symmetry.space_group_name_H-M   'P 1'
#
loop_
_entity.id
_entity.type
_entity.pdbx_description
1 polymer ?
#
loop_
_entity_poly.entity_id
_entity_poly.type
_entity_poly.pdbx_seq_one_letter_code
_entity_poly.pdbx_strand_id
1 'polypeptide(L)'
;MLDYDQIVNIGNRQRSASVGADPRPLRIFSPILQAQRFDPEAKYIKKYLPELKNIPAEQLHDPLTYSLKYIKPIIDHRLATKRAKSVYDQAKSEYYEENY
;
A
#
# COMPACT_ATOMS: atom_id res chain seq x y z
N MET A 1 -14.76 0.42 -12.61
CA MET A 1 -13.88 -0.45 -13.42
C MET A 1 -14.68 -0.85 -14.64
N LEU A 2 -14.11 -0.74 -15.83
CA LEU A 2 -14.77 -1.22 -17.07
C LEU A 2 -14.90 -2.75 -17.08
N ASP A 3 -14.01 -3.42 -16.36
CA ASP A 3 -13.85 -4.86 -16.14
C ASP A 3 -14.37 -5.30 -14.76
N TYR A 4 -15.36 -4.60 -14.19
CA TYR A 4 -15.90 -4.95 -12.89
C TYR A 4 -16.61 -6.30 -12.94
N ASP A 5 -16.07 -7.26 -12.19
CA ASP A 5 -16.75 -8.48 -11.79
C ASP A 5 -16.87 -8.52 -10.26
N GLN A 6 -18.07 -8.80 -9.77
CA GLN A 6 -18.37 -8.75 -8.33
C GLN A 6 -17.51 -9.73 -7.54
N ILE A 7 -17.39 -10.97 -8.01
CA ILE A 7 -16.70 -12.05 -7.31
C ILE A 7 -15.20 -11.78 -7.26
N VAL A 8 -14.61 -11.43 -8.40
CA VAL A 8 -13.18 -11.12 -8.51
C VAL A 8 -12.82 -9.90 -7.66
N ASN A 9 -13.63 -8.84 -7.71
CA ASN A 9 -13.36 -7.63 -6.95
C ASN A 9 -13.50 -7.84 -5.44
N ILE A 10 -14.51 -8.59 -4.96
CA ILE A 10 -14.64 -8.93 -3.54
C ILE A 10 -13.47 -9.81 -3.09
N GLY A 11 -13.14 -10.85 -3.86
CA GLY A 11 -12.02 -11.74 -3.54
C GLY A 11 -10.68 -11.01 -3.46
N ASN A 12 -10.41 -10.10 -4.41
CA ASN A 12 -9.19 -9.29 -4.39
C ASN A 12 -9.11 -8.33 -3.21
N ARG A 13 -10.25 -7.78 -2.76
CA ARG A 13 -10.32 -6.95 -1.56
C ARG A 13 -10.07 -7.77 -0.29
N GLN A 14 -10.71 -8.93 -0.17
CA GLN A 14 -10.48 -9.86 0.95
C GLN A 14 -9.01 -10.27 1.03
N ARG A 15 -8.41 -10.63 -0.12
CA ARG A 15 -6.99 -10.99 -0.22
C ARG A 15 -6.07 -9.84 0.19
N SER A 16 -6.39 -8.60 -0.18
CA SER A 16 -5.63 -7.42 0.23
C SER A 16 -5.74 -7.15 1.73
N ALA A 17 -6.91 -7.40 2.31
CA ALA A 17 -7.16 -7.29 3.75
C ALA A 17 -6.67 -8.50 4.56
N SER A 18 -6.07 -9.51 3.91
CA SER A 18 -5.61 -10.76 4.55
C SER A 18 -6.72 -11.56 5.24
N VAL A 19 -7.95 -11.47 4.71
CA VAL A 19 -9.14 -12.19 5.18
C VAL A 19 -9.73 -13.05 4.06
N GLY A 20 -10.74 -13.87 4.37
CA GLY A 20 -11.49 -14.65 3.39
C GLY A 20 -11.08 -16.12 3.34
N ALA A 21 -11.27 -16.76 2.17
CA ALA A 21 -11.17 -18.21 2.02
C ALA A 21 -9.74 -18.79 2.03
N ASP A 22 -8.72 -18.00 1.71
CA ASP A 22 -7.28 -18.36 1.82
C ASP A 22 -6.56 -17.26 2.63
N PRO A 23 -6.76 -17.22 3.96
CA PRO A 23 -6.12 -16.20 4.79
C PRO A 23 -4.62 -16.45 4.82
N ARG A 24 -3.86 -15.47 4.31
CA ARG A 24 -2.40 -15.46 4.38
C ARG A 24 -1.96 -14.56 5.53
N PRO A 25 -0.72 -14.70 6.02
CA PRO A 25 -0.15 -13.76 6.98
C PRO A 25 -0.31 -12.31 6.48
N LEU A 26 -0.58 -11.39 7.42
CA LEU A 26 -0.80 -9.97 7.12
C LEU A 26 0.31 -9.43 6.22
N ARG A 27 -0.07 -8.99 5.03
CA ARG A 27 0.86 -8.48 4.02
C ARG A 27 0.66 -6.99 3.80
N ILE A 28 1.59 -6.19 4.31
CA ILE A 28 1.61 -4.74 4.14
C ILE A 28 2.65 -4.38 3.08
N PHE A 29 2.22 -3.71 2.02
CA PHE A 29 3.11 -3.25 0.95
C PHE A 29 3.61 -1.84 1.23
N SER A 30 4.91 -1.62 1.02
CA SER A 30 5.49 -0.28 1.00
C SER A 30 5.30 0.35 -0.38
N PRO A 31 4.55 1.47 -0.50
CA PRO A 31 4.34 2.14 -1.78
C PRO A 31 5.66 2.52 -2.46
N ILE A 32 6.65 2.98 -1.67
CA ILE A 32 7.97 3.36 -2.15
C ILE A 32 8.72 2.15 -2.74
N LEU A 33 8.80 1.05 -1.99
CA LEU A 33 9.53 -0.13 -2.47
C LEU A 33 8.85 -0.79 -3.68
N GLN A 34 7.51 -0.74 -3.74
CA GLN A 34 6.78 -1.20 -4.93
C GLN A 34 7.09 -0.31 -6.14
N ALA A 35 7.06 1.01 -5.97
CA ALA A 35 7.38 1.95 -7.04
C ALA A 35 8.82 1.76 -7.55
N GLN A 36 9.80 1.69 -6.65
CA GLN A 36 11.21 1.46 -7.02
C GLN A 36 11.42 0.14 -7.76
N ARG A 37 10.71 -0.92 -7.36
CA ARG A 37 10.86 -2.26 -7.95
C ARG A 37 10.19 -2.37 -9.32
N PHE A 38 8.99 -1.81 -9.48
CA PHE A 38 8.16 -2.01 -10.66
C PHE A 38 8.17 -0.82 -11.64
N ASP A 39 8.62 0.36 -11.19
CA ASP A 39 8.75 1.57 -12.00
C ASP A 39 10.02 2.37 -11.61
N PRO A 40 11.23 1.82 -11.79
CA PRO A 40 12.47 2.45 -11.33
C PRO A 40 12.71 3.84 -11.94
N GLU A 41 12.23 4.08 -13.16
CA GLU A 41 12.38 5.36 -13.87
C GLU A 41 11.19 6.32 -13.65
N ALA A 42 10.24 5.94 -12.80
CA ALA A 42 9.01 6.69 -12.53
C ALA A 42 8.19 7.00 -13.81
N LYS A 43 8.25 6.12 -14.82
CA LYS A 43 7.56 6.30 -16.12
C LYS A 43 6.04 6.31 -15.94
N TYR A 44 5.49 5.44 -15.09
CA TYR A 44 4.06 5.40 -14.81
C TYR A 44 3.65 6.65 -14.05
N ILE A 45 4.40 7.00 -13.00
CA ILE A 45 4.14 8.21 -12.19
C ILE A 45 4.11 9.45 -13.08
N LYS A 46 5.12 9.65 -13.92
CA LYS A 46 5.23 10.83 -14.81
C LYS A 46 4.18 10.86 -15.91
N LYS A 47 3.66 9.70 -16.32
CA LYS A 47 2.57 9.58 -17.31
C LYS A 47 1.24 10.08 -16.74
N TYR A 48 0.93 9.75 -15.49
CA TYR A 48 -0.36 10.05 -14.87
C TYR A 48 -0.34 11.30 -13.98
N LEU A 49 0.83 11.75 -13.54
CA LEU A 49 1.06 13.01 -12.81
C LEU A 49 2.02 13.90 -13.63
N PRO A 50 1.54 14.54 -14.71
CA PRO A 50 2.38 15.31 -15.63
C PRO A 50 3.12 16.47 -14.95
N GLU A 51 2.58 17.02 -13.87
CA GLU A 51 3.22 18.04 -13.03
C GLU A 51 4.54 17.57 -12.39
N LEU A 52 4.73 16.25 -12.26
CA LEU A 52 5.94 15.63 -11.71
C LEU A 52 6.93 15.17 -12.79
N LYS A 53 6.62 15.39 -14.09
CA LYS A 53 7.40 14.84 -15.22
C LYS A 53 8.89 15.23 -15.20
N ASN A 54 9.19 16.46 -14.79
CA ASN A 54 10.54 17.02 -14.78
C ASN A 54 11.35 16.65 -13.53
N ILE A 55 10.74 15.94 -12.58
CA ILE A 55 11.38 15.55 -11.33
C ILE A 55 12.21 14.27 -11.56
N PRO A 56 13.45 14.19 -11.03
CA PRO A 56 14.23 12.96 -11.08
C PRO A 56 13.49 11.79 -10.41
N ALA A 57 13.61 10.59 -10.97
CA ALA A 57 12.93 9.40 -10.44
C ALA A 57 13.33 9.10 -8.98
N GLU A 58 14.59 9.34 -8.63
CA GLU A 58 15.10 9.21 -7.27
C GLU A 58 14.31 10.07 -6.26
N GLN A 59 13.97 11.30 -6.64
CA GLN A 59 13.20 12.20 -5.78
C GLN A 59 11.72 11.78 -5.68
N LEU A 60 11.17 11.19 -6.74
CA LEU A 60 9.80 10.67 -6.74
C LEU A 60 9.65 9.40 -5.89
N HIS A 61 10.73 8.61 -5.80
CA HIS A 61 10.79 7.42 -4.97
C HIS A 61 11.17 7.71 -3.51
N ASP A 62 11.49 8.96 -3.16
CA ASP A 62 11.73 9.37 -1.78
C ASP A 62 11.05 10.71 -1.43
N PRO A 63 9.70 10.72 -1.39
CA PRO A 63 8.93 11.95 -1.16
C PRO A 63 8.98 12.46 0.30
N LEU A 64 9.62 11.71 1.21
CA LEU A 64 9.80 12.12 2.62
C LEU A 64 11.07 12.95 2.79
N THR A 65 12.15 12.58 2.08
CA THR A 65 13.41 13.32 2.10
C THR A 65 13.35 14.54 1.19
N TYR A 66 12.78 14.40 0.00
CA TYR A 66 12.70 15.50 -0.97
C TYR A 66 11.39 16.27 -0.84
N SER A 67 11.49 17.58 -0.61
CA SER A 67 10.32 18.47 -0.64
C SER A 67 9.88 18.74 -2.08
N LEU A 68 8.95 17.94 -2.57
CA LEU A 68 8.31 18.16 -3.87
C LEU A 68 7.32 19.33 -3.77
N LYS A 69 7.15 20.10 -4.86
CA LYS A 69 6.04 21.07 -5.01
C LYS A 69 4.73 20.32 -5.30
N TYR A 70 4.40 19.36 -4.44
CA TYR A 70 3.24 18.49 -4.52
C TYR A 70 2.76 18.14 -3.12
N ILE A 71 1.65 17.41 -3.02
CA ILE A 71 1.09 16.98 -1.75
C ILE A 71 2.11 16.11 -1.01
N LYS A 72 2.40 16.50 0.24
CA LYS A 72 3.28 15.74 1.13
C LYS A 72 2.60 14.42 1.55
N PRO A 73 3.37 13.35 1.82
CA PRO A 73 2.82 12.11 2.34
C PRO A 73 1.94 12.37 3.58
N ILE A 74 0.70 11.87 3.53
CA ILE A 74 -0.30 12.09 4.59
C ILE A 74 0.08 11.32 5.88
N ILE A 75 0.83 10.23 5.75
CA ILE A 75 1.21 9.36 6.87
C ILE A 75 2.62 8.81 6.66
N ASP A 76 3.38 8.67 7.74
CA ASP A 76 4.61 7.87 7.72
C ASP A 76 4.25 6.39 7.63
N HIS A 77 4.66 5.75 6.54
CA HIS A 77 4.37 4.35 6.27
C HIS A 77 4.95 3.40 7.33
N ARG A 78 6.08 3.74 7.97
CA ARG A 78 6.68 2.92 9.04
C ARG A 78 5.77 2.90 10.27
N LEU A 79 5.28 4.07 10.68
CA LEU A 79 4.35 4.20 11.80
C LEU A 79 3.01 3.54 11.49
N ALA A 80 2.48 3.75 10.29
CA ALA A 80 1.24 3.12 9.83
C ALA A 80 1.34 1.59 9.85
N THR A 81 2.45 1.04 9.37
CA THR A 81 2.71 -0.41 9.35
C THR A 81 2.75 -0.98 10.76
N LYS A 82 3.45 -0.30 11.69
CA LYS A 82 3.52 -0.74 13.10
C LYS A 82 2.14 -0.75 13.75
N ARG A 83 1.34 0.31 13.54
CA ARG A 83 -0.03 0.39 14.04
C ARG A 83 -0.91 -0.71 13.45
N ALA A 84 -0.88 -0.91 12.14
CA ALA A 84 -1.70 -1.91 11.46
C ALA A 84 -1.39 -3.33 11.94
N LYS A 85 -0.10 -3.67 12.11
CA LYS A 85 0.33 -4.95 12.68
C LYS A 85 -0.20 -5.14 14.10
N SER A 86 -0.01 -4.14 14.97
CA SER A 86 -0.45 -4.21 16.37
C SER A 86 -1.95 -4.45 16.49
N VAL A 87 -2.77 -3.74 15.70
CA VAL A 87 -4.23 -3.90 15.72
C VAL A 87 -4.64 -5.27 15.17
N TYR A 88 -3.98 -5.74 14.11
CA TYR A 88 -4.24 -7.06 13.55
C TYR A 88 -3.90 -8.18 14.54
N ASP A 89 -2.76 -8.09 15.22
CA ASP A 89 -2.33 -9.08 16.20
C ASP A 89 -3.28 -9.10 17.41
N GLN A 90 -3.75 -7.93 17.85
CA GLN A 90 -4.78 -7.82 18.89
C GLN A 90 -6.08 -8.51 18.48
N ALA A 91 -6.63 -8.16 17.31
CA ALA A 91 -7.88 -8.75 16.82
C ALA A 91 -7.76 -10.26 16.61
N LYS A 92 -6.57 -10.72 16.20
CA LYS A 92 -6.26 -12.14 16.08
C LYS A 92 -6.30 -12.84 17.44
N SER A 93 -5.70 -12.25 18.48
CA SER A 93 -5.73 -12.81 19.84
C SER A 93 -7.14 -12.87 20.41
N GLU A 94 -7.91 -11.78 20.29
CA GLU A 94 -9.31 -11.71 20.72
C GLU A 94 -10.16 -12.82 20.08
N TYR A 95 -9.97 -13.06 18.78
CA TYR A 95 -10.64 -14.16 18.08
C TYR A 95 -10.31 -15.54 18.67
N TYR A 96 -9.06 -15.80 19.05
CA TYR A 96 -8.71 -17.09 19.65
C TYR A 96 -9.26 -17.26 21.07
N GLU A 97 -9.29 -16.20 21.87
CA GLU A 97 -9.88 -16.23 23.22
C GLU A 97 -11.39 -16.46 23.21
N GLU A 98 -12.11 -15.95 22.20
CA GLU A 98 -13.56 -16.15 22.08
C GLU A 98 -13.95 -17.55 21.57
N ASN A 99 -13.03 -18.24 20.87
CA ASN A 99 -13.34 -19.48 20.14
C ASN A 99 -12.61 -20.73 20.66
N TYR A 100 -11.76 -20.59 21.69
CA TYR A 100 -11.03 -21.69 22.36
C TYR A 100 -10.87 -21.42 23.85
#